data_AF-K5C759-F1
#
_entry.id   AF-K5C759-F1
#
_cell.length_a   1.000
_cell.length_b   1.000
_cell.length_c   1.000
_cell.angle_alpha   90.00
_cell.angle_beta   90.00
_cell.angle_gamma   90.00
#
_symmetry.space_group_name_H-M   'P 1'
#
loop_
_entity.id
_entity.type
_entity.pdbx_description
1 polymer ?
#
loop_
_entity_poly.entity_id
_entity_poly.type
_entity_poly.pdbx_seq_one_letter_code
_entity_poly.pdbx_strand_id
1 'polypeptide(L)'
;MRLERHREPGNENCTTAFGSGVAQLATAHEIVCNTISLRTSLPIGSIMFALDVLSRIIHVGTAITLVGGSAFMLLVLLPSAKLISEEAHQTLAQAVTGRWKRFIHGGILLFLLSGFYNYMRAIPNHKGDGLYHGLLGVKMLLAFAIFFLASALVGRSAALNGIRENRAKWLKVIVLLAAIIVGISGFVKVRGPSVSSEEAVVVVADEAESDEGLEPQPAIAE
;
A
#
# COMPACT_ATOMS: atom_id res chain seq x y z
N MET A 1 44.08 49.54 26.77
CA MET A 1 43.39 49.67 28.08
C MET A 1 42.00 49.09 27.87
N ARG A 2 41.55 47.97 28.42
CA ARG A 2 42.03 46.99 29.42
C ARG A 2 41.23 45.69 29.12
N LEU A 3 41.93 44.57 28.98
CA LEU A 3 41.38 43.20 28.99
C LEU A 3 40.69 42.95 30.32
N GLU A 4 39.57 42.23 30.38
CA GLU A 4 39.32 41.21 31.41
C GLU A 4 38.50 40.02 30.89
N ARG A 5 39.03 38.84 31.20
CA ARG A 5 38.64 37.48 30.86
C ARG A 5 38.32 36.82 32.20
N HIS A 6 37.08 36.42 32.45
CA HIS A 6 36.70 35.57 33.60
C HIS A 6 36.37 34.19 33.03
N ARG A 7 37.16 33.12 33.20
CA ARG A 7 37.63 32.37 34.39
C ARG A 7 36.55 31.45 34.98
N GLU A 8 36.55 30.22 34.47
CA GLU A 8 35.97 29.00 35.06
C GLU A 8 36.70 28.60 36.37
N PRO A 9 35.98 27.99 37.32
CA PRO A 9 36.49 26.94 38.22
C PRO A 9 35.67 25.65 37.97
N GLY A 10 36.24 24.51 37.61
CA GLY A 10 37.32 23.82 38.33
C GLY A 10 36.77 23.11 39.58
N ASN A 11 36.08 21.97 39.41
CA ASN A 11 35.81 21.03 40.50
C ASN A 11 36.40 19.67 40.15
N GLU A 12 37.60 19.46 40.67
CA GLU A 12 38.28 18.19 40.79
C GLU A 12 37.74 17.48 42.04
N ASN A 13 37.23 16.26 41.88
CA ASN A 13 37.20 15.29 42.98
C ASN A 13 37.55 13.91 42.42
N CYS A 14 38.85 13.61 42.50
CA CYS A 14 39.46 12.29 42.33
C CYS A 14 40.05 11.86 43.68
N THR A 15 40.22 10.55 43.89
CA THR A 15 40.70 9.80 45.08
C THR A 15 39.58 9.47 46.07
N THR A 16 39.25 8.21 46.42
CA THR A 16 40.06 7.05 46.87
C THR A 16 39.36 5.72 46.50
N ALA A 17 39.96 4.77 45.79
CA ALA A 17 40.84 3.68 46.26
C ALA A 17 40.17 2.54 47.07
N PHE A 18 40.43 1.30 46.61
CA PHE A 18 40.47 0.02 47.31
C PHE A 18 39.18 -0.79 47.59
N GLY A 19 39.10 -1.97 46.93
CA GLY A 19 38.75 -3.21 47.63
C GLY A 19 37.62 -4.08 47.03
N SER A 20 38.00 -5.31 46.66
CA SER A 20 37.19 -6.55 46.61
C SER A 20 36.74 -7.07 45.24
N GLY A 21 37.60 -7.89 44.64
CA GLY A 21 37.33 -8.74 43.48
C GLY A 21 36.47 -9.97 43.80
N VAL A 22 35.24 -9.79 44.27
CA VAL A 22 34.28 -10.91 44.46
C VAL A 22 32.88 -10.61 43.89
N ALA A 23 32.61 -9.38 43.42
CA ALA A 23 31.30 -9.01 42.86
C ALA A 23 31.11 -9.34 41.35
N GLN A 24 32.12 -9.90 40.68
CA GLN A 24 32.12 -10.05 39.22
C GLN A 24 31.54 -11.38 38.71
N LEU A 25 31.08 -12.29 39.59
CA LEU A 25 30.50 -13.58 39.16
C LEU A 25 28.96 -13.67 39.27
N ALA A 26 28.30 -12.70 39.91
CA ALA A 26 26.84 -12.68 40.01
C ALA A 26 26.16 -12.03 38.79
N THR A 27 26.89 -11.29 37.97
CA THR A 27 26.33 -10.53 36.84
C THR A 27 26.25 -11.32 35.53
N ALA A 28 26.94 -12.46 35.41
CA ALA A 28 26.96 -13.23 34.16
C ALA A 28 25.67 -14.05 33.93
N HIS A 29 24.96 -14.46 34.98
CA HIS A 29 23.75 -15.27 34.85
C HIS A 29 22.48 -14.44 34.61
N GLU A 30 22.42 -13.19 35.10
CA GLU A 30 21.31 -12.27 34.80
C GLU A 30 21.37 -11.71 33.38
N ILE A 31 22.57 -11.47 32.83
CA ILE A 31 22.72 -10.95 31.46
C ILE A 31 22.27 -11.99 30.42
N VAL A 32 22.55 -13.27 30.64
CA VAL A 32 22.17 -14.33 29.70
C VAL A 32 20.66 -14.61 29.75
N CYS A 33 20.03 -14.57 30.93
CA CYS A 33 18.57 -14.73 31.05
C CYS A 33 17.78 -13.54 30.46
N ASN A 34 18.25 -12.30 30.62
CA ASN A 34 17.56 -11.13 30.05
C ASN A 34 17.73 -11.02 28.52
N THR A 35 18.87 -11.46 27.99
CA THR A 35 19.14 -11.37 26.54
C THR A 35 18.50 -12.52 25.74
N ILE A 36 18.24 -13.68 26.36
CA ILE A 36 17.50 -14.79 25.72
C ILE A 36 15.99 -14.54 25.72
N SER A 37 15.46 -13.81 26.71
CA SER A 37 14.03 -13.44 26.76
C SER A 37 13.64 -12.30 25.79
N LEU A 38 14.58 -11.46 25.36
CA LEU A 38 14.31 -10.38 24.38
C LEU A 38 14.31 -10.84 22.91
N ARG A 39 14.66 -12.10 22.59
CA ARG A 39 14.70 -12.58 21.19
C ARG A 39 13.47 -13.39 20.76
N THR A 40 12.49 -13.59 21.64
CA THR A 40 11.26 -14.36 21.38
C THR A 40 9.97 -13.57 21.61
N SER A 41 10.06 -12.24 21.61
CA SER A 41 8.89 -11.37 21.47
C SER A 41 9.10 -10.44 20.27
N LEU A 42 8.96 -10.98 19.06
CA LEU A 42 8.57 -10.11 17.95
C LEU A 42 7.27 -9.45 18.41
N PRO A 43 7.23 -8.13 18.66
CA PRO A 43 6.01 -7.52 19.14
C PRO A 43 4.96 -7.79 18.07
N ILE A 44 3.77 -8.23 18.47
CA ILE A 44 2.67 -8.56 17.55
C ILE A 44 2.45 -7.43 16.52
N GLY A 45 2.75 -6.18 16.90
CA GLY A 45 2.79 -5.02 16.01
C GLY A 45 3.75 -5.13 14.82
N SER A 46 4.97 -5.68 14.99
CA SER A 46 5.94 -5.87 13.90
C SER A 46 5.47 -6.92 12.88
N ILE A 47 4.82 -7.98 13.36
CA ILE A 47 4.28 -9.04 12.48
C ILE A 47 3.10 -8.48 11.67
N MET A 48 2.17 -7.78 12.32
CA MET A 48 1.02 -7.18 11.65
C MET A 48 1.44 -6.13 10.61
N PHE A 49 2.43 -5.29 10.94
CA PHE A 49 3.00 -4.34 9.99
C PHE A 49 3.63 -5.05 8.78
N ALA A 50 4.41 -6.10 9.00
CA ALA A 50 5.00 -6.88 7.92
C ALA A 50 3.93 -7.50 7.01
N LEU A 51 2.83 -8.01 7.58
CA LEU A 51 1.69 -8.54 6.81
C LEU A 51 0.99 -7.46 5.99
N ASP A 52 0.76 -6.27 6.55
CA ASP A 52 0.16 -5.14 5.84
C ASP A 52 1.00 -4.73 4.62
N VAL A 53 2.32 -4.61 4.81
CA VAL A 53 3.27 -4.25 3.74
C VAL A 53 3.34 -5.36 2.70
N LEU A 54 3.51 -6.61 3.12
CA LEU A 54 3.63 -7.75 2.22
C LEU A 54 2.36 -7.95 1.39
N SER A 55 1.19 -7.85 2.02
CA SER A 55 -0.10 -7.97 1.33
C SER A 55 -0.25 -6.89 0.25
N ARG A 56 0.15 -5.65 0.53
CA ARG A 56 0.14 -4.57 -0.47
C ARG A 56 1.12 -4.82 -1.61
N ILE A 57 2.34 -5.27 -1.32
CA ILE A 57 3.33 -5.63 -2.35
C ILE A 57 2.78 -6.75 -3.24
N ILE A 58 2.21 -7.79 -2.65
CA ILE A 58 1.62 -8.91 -3.37
C ILE A 58 0.46 -8.42 -4.25
N HIS A 59 -0.43 -7.60 -3.71
CA HIS A 59 -1.59 -7.09 -4.46
C HIS A 59 -1.16 -6.29 -5.70
N VAL A 60 -0.27 -5.31 -5.50
CA VAL A 60 0.22 -4.43 -6.58
C VAL A 60 1.11 -5.21 -7.56
N GLY A 61 2.00 -6.07 -7.07
CA GLY A 61 2.87 -6.91 -7.90
C GLY A 61 2.08 -7.89 -8.77
N THR A 62 1.00 -8.46 -8.23
CA THR A 62 0.08 -9.30 -9.00
C THR A 62 -0.62 -8.50 -10.10
N ALA A 63 -1.09 -7.29 -9.78
CA ALA A 63 -1.68 -6.37 -10.76
C ALA A 63 -0.72 -6.08 -11.91
N ILE A 64 0.52 -5.70 -11.57
CA ILE A 64 1.58 -5.37 -12.53
C ILE A 64 1.87 -6.57 -13.43
N THR A 65 1.95 -7.78 -12.87
CA THR A 65 2.25 -8.99 -13.64
C THR A 65 1.13 -9.31 -14.64
N LEU A 66 -0.13 -9.29 -14.20
CA LEU A 66 -1.27 -9.63 -15.05
C LEU A 66 -1.54 -8.57 -16.13
N VAL A 67 -1.55 -7.30 -15.73
CA VAL A 67 -1.79 -6.17 -16.64
C VAL A 67 -0.59 -5.96 -17.56
N GLY A 68 0.62 -5.99 -17.01
CA GLY A 68 1.87 -5.86 -17.77
C GLY A 68 2.05 -6.99 -18.77
N GLY A 69 1.76 -8.24 -18.39
CA GLY A 69 1.75 -9.37 -19.33
C GLY A 69 0.71 -9.22 -20.42
N SER A 70 -0.49 -8.70 -20.10
CA SER A 70 -1.53 -8.41 -21.09
C SER A 70 -1.11 -7.30 -22.07
N ALA A 71 -0.46 -6.25 -21.56
CA ALA A 71 0.10 -5.17 -22.37
C ALA A 71 1.25 -5.66 -23.26
N PHE A 72 2.16 -6.48 -22.73
CA PHE A 72 3.22 -7.12 -23.51
C PHE A 72 2.64 -7.98 -24.64
N MET A 73 1.62 -8.81 -24.34
CA MET A 73 0.96 -9.62 -25.37
C MET A 73 0.38 -8.75 -26.48
N LEU A 74 -0.29 -7.65 -26.09
CA LEU A 74 -0.94 -6.75 -27.03
C LEU A 74 0.03 -5.97 -27.91
N LEU A 75 1.05 -5.36 -27.28
CA LEU A 75 1.88 -4.33 -27.90
C LEU A 75 3.15 -4.90 -28.53
N VAL A 76 3.64 -6.04 -28.03
CA VAL A 76 4.92 -6.62 -28.45
C VAL A 76 4.71 -7.98 -29.09
N LEU A 77 4.08 -8.91 -28.39
CA LEU A 77 3.95 -10.29 -28.87
C LEU A 77 3.07 -10.39 -30.12
N LEU A 78 1.84 -9.87 -30.09
CA LEU A 78 0.89 -10.00 -31.20
C LEU A 78 1.40 -9.36 -32.50
N PRO A 79 2.00 -8.16 -32.51
CA PRO A 79 2.60 -7.61 -33.73
C PRO A 79 3.77 -8.46 -34.24
N SER A 80 4.65 -8.93 -33.34
CA SER A 80 5.82 -9.72 -33.72
C SER A 80 5.44 -11.08 -34.30
N ALA A 81 4.37 -11.69 -33.77
CA ALA A 81 3.86 -12.98 -34.20
C ALA A 81 3.28 -12.96 -35.63
N LYS A 82 3.04 -11.79 -36.23
CA LYS A 82 2.60 -11.69 -37.64
C LYS A 82 3.71 -11.97 -38.65
N LEU A 83 4.97 -11.98 -38.21
CA LEU A 83 6.14 -12.13 -39.08
C LEU A 83 6.58 -13.59 -39.30
N ILE A 84 5.95 -14.54 -38.60
CA ILE A 84 6.29 -15.96 -38.65
C ILE A 84 5.25 -16.74 -39.46
N SER A 85 5.59 -17.97 -39.88
CA SER A 85 4.63 -18.84 -40.58
C SER A 85 3.44 -19.19 -39.71
N GLU A 86 2.33 -19.59 -40.33
CA GLU A 86 1.09 -19.93 -39.63
C GLU A 86 1.28 -21.13 -38.68
N GLU A 87 2.09 -22.12 -39.06
CA GLU A 87 2.40 -23.29 -38.23
C GLU A 87 3.19 -22.88 -36.97
N ALA A 88 4.18 -21.99 -37.14
CA ALA A 88 4.94 -21.44 -36.03
C ALA A 88 4.06 -20.56 -35.12
N HIS A 89 3.15 -19.79 -35.72
CA HIS A 89 2.19 -18.96 -35.00
C HIS A 89 1.26 -19.79 -34.10
N GLN A 90 0.70 -20.88 -34.62
CA GLN A 90 -0.16 -21.78 -33.83
C GLN A 90 0.60 -22.46 -32.70
N THR A 91 1.83 -22.92 -32.97
CA THR A 91 2.69 -23.55 -31.96
C THR A 91 3.01 -22.56 -30.82
N LEU A 92 3.38 -21.32 -31.16
CA LEU A 92 3.64 -20.26 -30.20
C LEU A 92 2.38 -19.92 -29.40
N ALA A 93 1.22 -19.76 -30.05
CA ALA A 93 -0.02 -19.41 -29.39
C ALA A 93 -0.46 -20.47 -28.37
N GLN A 94 -0.35 -21.76 -28.72
CA GLN A 94 -0.64 -22.86 -27.81
C GLN A 94 0.33 -22.88 -26.62
N ALA A 95 1.62 -22.72 -26.88
CA ALA A 95 2.67 -22.69 -25.85
C ALA A 95 2.48 -21.52 -24.86
N VAL A 96 2.23 -20.32 -25.37
CA VAL A 96 2.00 -19.12 -24.56
C VAL A 96 0.72 -19.26 -23.74
N THR A 97 -0.40 -19.61 -24.38
CA THR A 97 -1.71 -19.73 -23.70
C THR A 97 -1.67 -20.82 -22.61
N GLY A 98 -1.03 -21.95 -22.89
CA GLY A 98 -0.89 -23.06 -21.95
C GLY A 98 -0.15 -22.69 -20.66
N ARG A 99 0.82 -21.78 -20.74
CA ARG A 99 1.55 -21.24 -19.59
C ARG A 99 0.79 -20.09 -18.94
N TRP A 100 0.31 -19.15 -19.75
CA TRP A 100 -0.35 -17.93 -19.31
C TRP A 100 -1.61 -18.20 -18.48
N LYS A 101 -2.39 -19.25 -18.80
CA LYS A 101 -3.57 -19.60 -18.02
C LYS A 101 -3.25 -19.82 -16.54
N ARG A 102 -2.07 -20.35 -16.18
CA ARG A 102 -1.69 -20.58 -14.78
C ARG A 102 -1.49 -19.25 -14.05
N PHE A 103 -0.84 -18.29 -14.71
CA PHE A 103 -0.67 -16.94 -14.20
C PHE A 103 -2.01 -16.23 -14.05
N ILE A 104 -2.92 -16.35 -15.02
CA ILE A 104 -4.26 -15.75 -14.92
C ILE A 104 -5.02 -16.29 -13.72
N HIS A 105 -5.20 -17.62 -13.59
CA HIS A 105 -6.03 -18.16 -12.51
C HIS A 105 -5.35 -18.00 -11.14
N GLY A 106 -4.05 -18.28 -11.03
CA GLY A 106 -3.30 -18.11 -9.79
C GLY A 106 -3.20 -16.64 -9.39
N GLY A 107 -2.98 -15.75 -10.35
CA GLY A 107 -2.93 -14.32 -10.13
C GLY A 107 -4.28 -13.73 -9.73
N ILE A 108 -5.39 -14.14 -10.35
CA ILE A 108 -6.73 -13.71 -9.94
C ILE A 108 -6.98 -14.10 -8.48
N LEU A 109 -6.70 -15.35 -8.11
CA LEU A 109 -6.84 -15.81 -6.73
C LEU A 109 -6.01 -14.97 -5.77
N LEU A 110 -4.72 -14.79 -6.08
CA LEU A 110 -3.79 -14.02 -5.25
C LEU A 110 -4.21 -12.55 -5.14
N PHE A 111 -4.69 -11.95 -6.23
CA PHE A 111 -5.17 -10.58 -6.28
C PHE A 111 -6.43 -10.38 -5.45
N LEU A 112 -7.38 -11.32 -5.51
CA LEU A 112 -8.61 -11.26 -4.71
C LEU A 112 -8.32 -11.41 -3.23
N LEU A 113 -7.50 -12.39 -2.82
CA LEU A 113 -7.16 -12.59 -1.40
C LEU A 113 -6.42 -11.39 -0.81
N SER A 114 -5.38 -10.92 -1.50
CA SER A 114 -4.62 -9.74 -1.06
C SER A 114 -5.45 -8.47 -1.11
N GLY A 115 -6.27 -8.28 -2.15
CA GLY A 115 -7.15 -7.12 -2.31
C GLY A 115 -8.24 -7.06 -1.24
N PHE A 116 -8.83 -8.21 -0.91
CA PHE A 116 -9.81 -8.33 0.15
C PHE A 116 -9.19 -7.98 1.52
N TYR A 117 -8.00 -8.52 1.82
CA TYR A 117 -7.27 -8.15 3.04
C TYR A 117 -7.00 -6.65 3.12
N ASN A 118 -6.44 -6.05 2.06
CA ASN A 118 -6.15 -4.61 2.01
C ASN A 118 -7.43 -3.77 2.16
N TYR A 119 -8.56 -4.23 1.60
CA TYR A 119 -9.84 -3.56 1.74
C TYR A 119 -10.32 -3.57 3.19
N MET A 120 -10.32 -4.73 3.86
CA MET A 120 -10.73 -4.83 5.27
C MET A 120 -9.89 -3.92 6.17
N ARG A 121 -8.58 -3.84 5.94
CA ARG A 121 -7.67 -2.96 6.68
C ARG A 121 -7.92 -1.47 6.43
N ALA A 122 -8.52 -1.11 5.29
CA ALA A 122 -8.79 0.28 4.92
C ALA A 122 -10.14 0.82 5.41
N ILE A 123 -11.14 -0.05 5.66
CA ILE A 123 -12.51 0.35 6.06
C ILE A 123 -12.53 1.34 7.25
N PRO A 124 -11.80 1.13 8.36
CA PRO A 124 -11.88 2.01 9.51
C PRO A 124 -11.47 3.47 9.21
N ASN A 125 -10.60 3.68 8.23
CA ASN A 125 -10.02 4.98 7.91
C ASN A 125 -10.90 5.84 6.98
N HIS A 126 -12.02 5.30 6.49
CA HIS A 126 -12.86 5.96 5.49
C HIS A 126 -14.35 5.92 5.84
N LYS A 127 -14.67 5.80 7.14
CA LYS A 127 -16.06 5.86 7.60
C LYS A 127 -16.69 7.21 7.24
N GLY A 128 -17.86 7.19 6.63
CA GLY A 128 -18.57 8.40 6.19
C GLY A 128 -18.10 8.99 4.85
N ASP A 129 -17.06 8.44 4.22
CA ASP A 129 -16.53 8.94 2.95
C ASP A 129 -17.27 8.28 1.76
N GLY A 130 -18.43 8.85 1.39
CA GLY A 130 -19.26 8.31 0.32
C GLY A 130 -18.55 8.23 -1.04
N LEU A 131 -17.72 9.23 -1.36
CA LEU A 131 -16.94 9.25 -2.61
C LEU A 131 -15.87 8.16 -2.62
N TYR A 132 -15.19 7.90 -1.49
CA TYR A 132 -14.30 6.76 -1.33
C TYR A 132 -15.01 5.47 -1.69
N HIS A 133 -16.15 5.21 -1.05
CA HIS A 133 -16.88 3.96 -1.22
C HIS A 133 -17.41 3.79 -2.64
N GLY A 134 -17.91 4.85 -3.28
CA GLY A 134 -18.34 4.85 -4.67
C GLY A 134 -17.20 4.48 -5.63
N LEU A 135 -16.08 5.21 -5.56
CA LEU A 135 -14.91 4.96 -6.42
C LEU A 135 -14.28 3.59 -6.16
N LEU A 136 -14.24 3.16 -4.90
CA LEU A 136 -13.77 1.85 -4.51
C LEU A 136 -14.68 0.75 -5.07
N GLY A 137 -16.00 0.89 -4.99
CA GLY A 137 -16.95 -0.06 -5.56
C GLY A 137 -16.80 -0.17 -7.08
N VAL A 138 -16.69 0.96 -7.77
CA VAL A 138 -16.48 1.00 -9.22
C VAL A 138 -15.21 0.26 -9.62
N LYS A 139 -14.06 0.52 -8.98
CA LYS A 139 -12.82 -0.19 -9.34
C LYS A 139 -12.91 -1.70 -9.11
N MET A 140 -13.68 -2.15 -8.11
CA MET A 140 -13.89 -3.58 -7.85
C MET A 140 -14.73 -4.22 -8.97
N LEU A 141 -15.80 -3.56 -9.42
CA LEU A 141 -16.60 -4.04 -10.57
C LEU A 141 -15.76 -4.12 -11.85
N LEU A 142 -14.94 -3.09 -12.11
CA LEU A 142 -14.02 -3.09 -13.25
C LEU A 142 -12.99 -4.23 -13.15
N ALA A 143 -12.46 -4.50 -11.95
CA ALA A 143 -11.52 -5.60 -11.72
C ALA A 143 -12.17 -6.97 -12.02
N PHE A 144 -13.41 -7.19 -11.58
CA PHE A 144 -14.14 -8.42 -11.91
C PHE A 144 -14.38 -8.57 -13.42
N ALA A 145 -14.69 -7.48 -14.12
CA ALA A 145 -14.80 -7.50 -15.58
C ALA A 145 -13.48 -7.91 -16.25
N ILE A 146 -12.34 -7.38 -15.77
CA ILE A 146 -11.01 -7.78 -16.24
C ILE A 146 -10.76 -9.27 -15.98
N PHE A 147 -11.07 -9.78 -14.78
CA PHE A 147 -10.84 -11.19 -14.44
C PHE A 147 -11.69 -12.13 -15.29
N PHE A 148 -12.94 -11.76 -15.56
CA PHE A 148 -13.80 -12.49 -16.47
C PHE A 148 -13.21 -12.53 -17.88
N LEU A 149 -12.84 -11.37 -18.44
CA LEU A 149 -12.27 -11.30 -19.80
C LEU A 149 -10.94 -12.04 -19.91
N ALA A 150 -10.05 -11.90 -18.92
CA ALA A 150 -8.77 -12.60 -18.88
C ALA A 150 -8.97 -14.13 -18.83
N SER A 151 -9.92 -14.60 -18.02
CA SER A 151 -10.28 -16.02 -17.93
C SER A 151 -10.92 -16.53 -19.22
N ALA A 152 -11.76 -15.73 -19.87
CA ALA A 152 -12.38 -16.06 -21.16
C ALA A 152 -11.33 -16.23 -22.28
N LEU A 153 -10.32 -15.36 -22.31
CA LEU A 153 -9.24 -15.37 -23.31
C LEU A 153 -8.35 -16.61 -23.22
N VAL A 154 -8.13 -17.15 -22.02
CA VAL A 154 -7.31 -18.36 -21.78
C VAL A 154 -8.14 -19.63 -21.58
N GLY A 155 -9.46 -19.50 -21.55
CA GLY A 155 -10.40 -20.61 -21.35
C GLY A 155 -10.59 -21.48 -22.59
N ARG A 156 -11.34 -22.55 -22.41
CA ARG A 156 -11.64 -23.58 -23.44
C ARG A 156 -13.12 -23.71 -23.80
N SER A 157 -13.99 -22.93 -23.16
CA SER A 157 -15.44 -22.99 -23.42
C SER A 157 -15.77 -22.48 -24.83
N ALA A 158 -16.54 -23.25 -25.61
CA ALA A 158 -16.94 -22.90 -26.98
C ALA A 158 -17.78 -21.61 -27.03
N ALA A 159 -18.58 -21.33 -26.01
CA ALA A 159 -19.41 -20.13 -25.92
C ALA A 159 -18.60 -18.82 -25.96
N LEU A 160 -17.29 -18.89 -25.66
CA LEU A 160 -16.38 -17.74 -25.62
C LEU A 160 -15.39 -17.71 -26.80
N ASN A 161 -15.66 -18.47 -27.87
CA ASN A 161 -14.82 -18.48 -29.08
C ASN A 161 -14.66 -17.09 -29.70
N GLY A 162 -15.76 -16.33 -29.82
CA GLY A 162 -15.71 -14.98 -30.42
C GLY A 162 -14.81 -14.00 -29.65
N ILE A 163 -14.65 -14.19 -28.34
CA ILE A 163 -13.67 -13.42 -27.54
C ILE A 163 -12.24 -13.78 -27.92
N ARG A 164 -11.97 -15.07 -28.14
CA ARG A 164 -10.65 -15.59 -28.47
C ARG A 164 -10.25 -15.26 -29.91
N GLU A 165 -11.18 -15.26 -30.85
CA GLU A 165 -10.93 -14.83 -32.24
C GLU A 165 -10.57 -13.35 -32.30
N ASN A 166 -11.20 -12.52 -31.46
CA ASN A 166 -10.93 -11.08 -31.38
C ASN A 166 -9.95 -10.72 -30.25
N ARG A 167 -8.99 -11.61 -29.94
CA ARG A 167 -8.02 -11.51 -28.84
C ARG A 167 -7.42 -10.11 -28.67
N ALA A 168 -6.95 -9.50 -29.77
CA ALA A 168 -6.34 -8.18 -29.74
C ALA A 168 -7.29 -7.08 -29.25
N LYS A 169 -8.57 -7.12 -29.65
CA LYS A 169 -9.61 -6.16 -29.21
C LYS A 169 -9.82 -6.29 -27.69
N TRP A 170 -9.96 -7.51 -27.19
CA TRP A 170 -10.24 -7.73 -25.77
C TRP A 170 -9.03 -7.46 -24.88
N LEU A 171 -7.80 -7.71 -25.36
CA LEU A 171 -6.60 -7.25 -24.67
C LEU A 171 -6.53 -5.72 -24.57
N LYS A 172 -6.90 -4.97 -25.63
CA LYS A 172 -7.01 -3.49 -25.55
C LYS A 172 -8.01 -3.06 -24.48
N VAL A 173 -9.18 -3.71 -24.43
CA VAL A 173 -10.20 -3.43 -23.41
C VAL A 173 -9.64 -3.71 -22.02
N ILE A 174 -9.00 -4.86 -21.78
CA ILE A 174 -8.37 -5.18 -20.48
C ILE A 174 -7.36 -4.11 -20.07
N VAL A 175 -6.45 -3.72 -20.97
CA VAL A 175 -5.41 -2.72 -20.70
C VAL A 175 -6.03 -1.35 -20.39
N LEU A 176 -7.07 -0.95 -21.13
CA LEU A 176 -7.79 0.30 -20.88
C LEU A 176 -8.49 0.30 -19.52
N LEU A 177 -9.23 -0.77 -19.20
CA LEU A 177 -9.91 -0.91 -17.90
C LEU A 177 -8.90 -0.91 -16.75
N ALA A 178 -7.76 -1.57 -16.93
CA ALA A 178 -6.69 -1.56 -15.93
C ALA A 178 -6.11 -0.15 -15.73
N ALA A 179 -5.91 0.61 -16.81
CA ALA A 179 -5.46 2.00 -16.71
C ALA A 179 -6.45 2.87 -15.94
N ILE A 180 -7.76 2.69 -16.16
CA ILE A 180 -8.81 3.39 -15.39
C ILE A 180 -8.74 3.03 -13.90
N ILE A 181 -8.60 1.73 -13.56
CA ILE A 181 -8.46 1.28 -12.16
C ILE A 181 -7.24 1.91 -11.49
N VAL A 182 -6.10 1.97 -12.19
CA VAL A 182 -4.88 2.63 -11.68
C VAL A 182 -5.12 4.12 -11.49
N GLY A 183 -5.80 4.79 -12.42
CA GLY A 183 -6.17 6.20 -12.31
C GLY A 183 -7.04 6.48 -11.07
N ILE A 184 -8.08 5.67 -10.86
CA ILE A 184 -8.92 5.75 -9.65
C ILE A 184 -8.08 5.52 -8.38
N SER A 185 -7.20 4.52 -8.40
CA SER A 185 -6.36 4.18 -7.25
C SER A 185 -5.39 5.31 -6.91
N GLY A 186 -4.80 5.95 -7.92
CA GLY A 186 -3.95 7.12 -7.77
C GLY A 186 -4.73 8.33 -7.23
N PHE A 187 -5.90 8.62 -7.80
CA PHE A 187 -6.75 9.73 -7.34
C PHE A 187 -7.14 9.59 -5.86
N VAL A 188 -7.65 8.41 -5.46
CA VAL A 188 -8.03 8.13 -4.06
C VAL A 188 -6.82 8.23 -3.12
N LYS A 189 -5.64 7.83 -3.58
CA LYS A 189 -4.39 7.93 -2.80
C LYS A 189 -3.95 9.38 -2.58
N VAL A 190 -4.08 10.23 -3.61
CA VAL A 190 -3.63 11.64 -3.57
C VAL A 190 -4.59 12.53 -2.78
N ARG A 191 -5.91 12.33 -2.91
CA ARG A 191 -6.90 13.19 -2.25
C ARG A 191 -6.93 13.09 -0.72
N GLY A 192 -6.42 11.99 -0.14
CA GLY A 192 -6.48 11.74 1.31
C GLY A 192 -7.89 11.41 1.85
N PRO A 193 -8.01 11.06 3.14
CA PRO A 193 -9.31 10.88 3.81
C PRO A 193 -10.09 12.20 3.87
N SER A 194 -11.43 12.14 3.78
CA SER A 194 -12.26 13.31 4.07
C SER A 194 -12.26 13.61 5.58
N VAL A 195 -12.13 14.88 5.96
CA VAL A 195 -12.39 15.32 7.33
C VAL A 195 -13.86 15.06 7.64
N SER A 196 -14.14 14.35 8.73
CA SER A 196 -15.52 14.10 9.17
C SER A 196 -16.23 15.43 9.40
N SER A 197 -17.49 15.52 8.97
CA SER A 197 -18.35 16.68 9.25
C SER A 197 -18.48 16.99 10.75
N GLU A 198 -18.18 16.04 11.63
CA GLU A 198 -18.17 16.26 13.09
C GLU A 198 -16.92 17.04 13.56
N GLU A 199 -15.76 16.78 12.95
CA GLU A 199 -14.51 17.49 13.25
C GLU A 199 -14.51 18.89 12.64
N ALA A 200 -15.15 19.07 11.47
CA ALA A 200 -15.35 20.39 10.87
C ALA A 200 -16.28 21.29 11.71
N VAL A 201 -17.28 20.73 12.38
CA VAL A 201 -18.18 21.49 13.26
C VAL A 201 -17.47 21.91 14.56
N VAL A 202 -16.58 21.07 15.10
CA VAL A 202 -15.79 21.41 16.30
C VAL A 202 -14.79 22.53 15.99
N VAL A 203 -14.12 22.49 14.83
CA VAL A 203 -13.19 23.56 14.41
C VAL A 203 -13.93 24.89 14.20
N VAL A 204 -15.14 24.87 13.64
CA VAL A 204 -15.94 26.09 13.44
C VAL A 204 -16.49 26.63 14.76
N ALA A 205 -16.82 25.77 15.73
CA ALA A 205 -17.25 26.20 17.06
C ALA A 205 -16.11 26.84 17.87
N ASP A 206 -14.90 26.28 17.79
CA ASP A 206 -13.72 26.81 18.48
C ASP A 206 -13.28 28.17 17.91
N GLU A 207 -13.40 28.37 16.60
CA GLU A 207 -13.15 29.68 15.97
C GLU A 207 -14.22 30.71 16.33
N ALA A 208 -15.50 30.32 16.41
CA ALA A 208 -16.61 31.22 16.73
C ALA A 208 -16.59 31.74 18.18
N GLU A 209 -16.07 30.94 19.13
CA GLU A 209 -15.95 31.37 20.54
C GLU A 209 -14.82 32.40 20.76
N SER A 210 -13.88 32.50 19.82
CA SER A 210 -12.75 33.44 19.94
C SER A 210 -13.05 34.89 19.53
N ASP A 211 -14.17 35.14 18.84
CA ASP A 211 -14.53 36.49 18.31
C ASP A 211 -15.53 37.25 19.22
N GLU A 212 -16.13 36.59 20.23
CA GLU A 212 -17.01 37.25 21.22
C GLU A 212 -16.27 37.93 22.39
N GLY A 213 -14.95 38.13 22.28
CA GLY A 213 -14.10 38.70 23.34
C GLY A 213 -13.82 40.21 23.28
N LEU A 214 -14.34 40.95 22.29
CA LEU A 214 -14.04 42.38 22.15
C LEU A 214 -15.02 43.24 22.99
N GLU A 215 -14.77 43.35 24.29
CA GLU A 215 -15.48 44.34 25.13
C GLU A 215 -15.25 45.78 24.60
N PRO A 216 -16.31 46.59 24.47
CA PRO A 216 -16.17 47.98 24.06
C PRO A 216 -15.47 48.78 25.17
N GLN A 217 -14.28 49.31 24.88
CA GLN A 217 -13.58 50.25 25.76
C GLN A 217 -14.52 51.42 26.13
N PRO A 218 -14.69 51.73 27.43
CA PRO A 218 -15.52 52.85 27.82
C PRO A 218 -14.88 54.15 27.32
N ALA A 219 -15.67 54.93 26.59
CA ALA A 219 -15.31 56.26 26.15
C ALA A 219 -14.93 57.12 27.36
N ILE A 220 -13.68 57.58 27.36
CA ILE A 220 -13.17 58.52 28.36
C ILE A 220 -13.85 59.86 28.09
N ALA A 221 -14.81 60.22 28.94
CA ALA A 221 -15.42 61.54 28.96
C ALA A 221 -14.56 62.49 29.80
N GLU A 222 -14.32 63.69 29.27
CA GLU A 222 -13.56 64.81 29.84
C GLU A 222 -14.02 65.27 31.23
#